data_AF-A0A5P8W6E1-F1
#
_entry.id   AF-A0A5P8W6E1-F1
#
_cell.length_a   1.000
_cell.length_b   1.000
_cell.length_c   1.000
_cell.angle_alpha   90.00
_cell.angle_beta   90.00
_cell.angle_gamma   90.00
#
_symmetry.space_group_name_H-M   'P 1'
#
loop_
_entity.id
_entity.type
_entity.pdbx_description
1 polymer ?
#
loop_
_entity_poly.entity_id
_entity_poly.type
_entity_poly.pdbx_seq_one_letter_code
_entity_poly.pdbx_strand_id
1 'polypeptide(L)'
;MTKLYNKNSEIDQRRLLRLLESERQKLLQLESHLHQRVIGQEEAVEAVAAAIRRDRAGMKDPSRPIGSFLFIVPTGVGKTELARALAQYSSVKDLWY
;
A
#
# COMPACT_ATOMS: atom_id res chain seq x y z
N MET A 1 10.57 -11.35 41.46
CA MET A 1 9.73 -11.87 40.35
C MET A 1 9.23 -10.79 39.37
N THR A 2 9.88 -9.62 39.26
CA THR A 2 9.33 -8.47 38.50
C THR A 2 10.15 -8.06 37.26
N LYS A 3 11.10 -8.89 36.80
CA LYS A 3 11.99 -8.56 35.66
C LYS A 3 11.71 -9.32 34.36
N LEU A 4 10.71 -10.22 34.32
CA LEU A 4 10.41 -11.06 33.14
C LEU A 4 9.21 -10.58 32.32
N TYR A 5 8.38 -9.67 32.83
CA TYR A 5 7.18 -9.18 32.12
C TYR A 5 7.43 -8.01 31.15
N ASN A 6 8.67 -7.54 31.00
CA ASN A 6 8.97 -6.31 30.24
C ASN A 6 9.84 -6.51 28.99
N LYS A 7 10.35 -7.72 28.73
CA LYS A 7 11.26 -7.94 27.59
C LYS A 7 10.52 -8.25 26.29
N ASN A 8 9.35 -8.89 26.38
CA ASN A 8 8.52 -9.23 25.22
C ASN A 8 7.83 -8.00 24.64
N SER A 9 7.39 -7.05 25.48
CA SER A 9 6.80 -5.78 25.05
C SER A 9 7.78 -4.92 24.24
N GLU A 10 9.06 -4.84 24.63
CA GLU A 10 10.08 -4.11 23.87
C GLU A 10 10.35 -4.74 22.50
N ILE A 11 10.35 -6.07 22.41
CA ILE A 11 10.54 -6.80 21.14
C ILE A 11 9.35 -6.55 20.21
N ASP A 12 8.12 -6.62 20.74
CA ASP A 12 6.90 -6.37 20.00
C ASP A 12 6.81 -4.92 19.51
N GLN A 13 7.20 -3.95 20.35
CA GLN A 13 7.29 -2.55 19.95
C GLN A 13 8.32 -2.33 18.85
N ARG A 14 9.51 -2.93 18.94
CA ARG A 14 10.52 -2.86 17.86
C ARG A 14 10.05 -3.56 16.58
N ARG A 15 9.24 -4.62 16.68
CA ARG A 15 8.65 -5.28 15.51
C ARG A 15 7.61 -4.38 14.86
N LEU A 16 6.72 -3.78 15.65
CA LEU A 16 5.70 -2.85 15.19
C LEU A 16 6.33 -1.64 14.47
N LEU A 17 7.35 -1.02 15.08
CA LEU A 17 8.06 0.10 14.48
C LEU A 17 8.73 -0.27 13.16
N ARG A 18 9.35 -1.45 13.06
CA ARG A 18 9.94 -1.95 11.81
C ARG A 18 8.87 -2.21 10.73
N LEU A 19 7.71 -2.74 11.10
CA LEU A 19 6.60 -2.96 10.18
C LEU A 19 6.04 -1.62 9.67
N LEU A 20 5.85 -0.64 10.55
CA LEU A 20 5.38 0.69 10.18
C LEU A 20 6.37 1.42 9.26
N GLU A 21 7.66 1.31 9.53
CA GLU A 21 8.69 1.91 8.69
C GLU A 21 8.76 1.23 7.31
N SER A 22 8.66 -0.09 7.26
CA SER A 22 8.57 -0.86 6.01
C SER A 22 7.35 -0.45 5.18
N GLU A 23 6.17 -0.36 5.81
CA GLU A 23 4.94 0.09 5.15
C GLU A 23 5.06 1.53 4.63
N ARG A 24 5.69 2.43 5.40
CA ARG A 24 5.97 3.81 4.97
C ARG A 24 6.87 3.84 3.73
N GLN A 25 7.95 3.05 3.74
CA GLN A 25 8.89 2.98 2.63
C GLN A 25 8.24 2.44 1.36
N LYS A 26 7.36 1.43 1.49
CA LYS A 26 6.55 0.95 0.38
C LYS A 26 5.71 2.09 -0.21
N LEU A 27 4.94 2.81 0.60
CA LEU A 27 4.10 3.90 0.09
C LEU A 27 4.86 4.96 -0.72
N LEU A 28 6.11 5.24 -0.36
CA LEU A 28 6.99 6.15 -1.11
C LEU A 28 7.40 5.58 -2.48
N GLN A 29 7.47 4.26 -2.63
CA GLN A 29 7.88 3.57 -3.85
C GLN A 29 6.70 3.10 -4.71
N LEU A 30 5.45 3.30 -4.26
CA LEU A 30 4.25 2.79 -4.89
C LEU A 30 4.13 3.21 -6.36
N GLU A 31 4.22 4.50 -6.67
CA GLU A 31 4.10 5.02 -8.04
C GLU A 31 5.19 4.44 -8.93
N SER A 32 6.45 4.50 -8.50
CA SER A 32 7.58 3.94 -9.25
C SER A 32 7.39 2.44 -9.52
N HIS A 33 6.85 1.68 -8.56
CA HIS A 33 6.57 0.25 -8.74
C HIS A 33 5.44 0.00 -9.74
N LEU A 34 4.38 0.81 -9.72
CA LEU A 34 3.29 0.70 -10.71
C LEU A 34 3.81 1.05 -12.11
N HIS A 35 4.66 2.07 -12.25
CA HIS A 35 5.26 2.46 -13.53
C HIS A 35 6.23 1.42 -14.13
N GLN A 36 6.79 0.51 -13.33
CA GLN A 36 7.57 -0.62 -13.87
C GLN A 36 6.72 -1.56 -14.73
N ARG A 37 5.40 -1.56 -14.56
CA ARG A 37 4.47 -2.47 -15.23
C ARG A 37 3.44 -1.77 -16.09
N VAL A 38 3.08 -0.54 -15.74
CA VAL A 38 2.11 0.28 -16.45
C VAL A 38 2.88 1.39 -17.16
N ILE A 39 2.98 1.25 -18.48
CA ILE A 39 3.63 2.25 -19.34
C ILE A 39 2.59 3.32 -19.70
N GLY A 40 2.91 4.58 -19.41
CA GLY A 40 1.97 5.70 -19.56
C GLY A 40 0.89 5.71 -18.47
N GLN A 41 -0.24 6.37 -18.73
CA GLN A 41 -1.36 6.49 -17.79
C GLN A 41 -0.99 7.18 -16.44
N GLU A 42 -0.14 8.21 -16.49
CA GLU A 42 0.36 8.94 -15.31
C GLU A 42 -0.76 9.33 -14.34
N GLU A 43 -1.82 9.95 -14.86
CA GLU A 43 -2.97 10.41 -14.07
C GLU A 43 -3.67 9.25 -13.33
N ALA A 44 -3.75 8.07 -13.94
CA ALA A 44 -4.33 6.89 -13.31
C ALA A 44 -3.46 6.36 -12.17
N VAL A 45 -2.14 6.34 -12.36
CA VAL A 45 -1.17 5.90 -11.35
C VAL A 45 -1.16 6.88 -10.18
N GLU A 46 -1.06 8.18 -10.45
CA GLU A 46 -1.10 9.24 -9.43
C GLU A 46 -2.41 9.21 -8.63
N ALA A 47 -3.57 9.07 -9.29
CA ALA A 47 -4.86 9.02 -8.62
C ALA A 47 -4.99 7.83 -7.65
N VAL A 48 -4.51 6.65 -8.08
CA VAL A 48 -4.48 5.45 -7.22
C VAL A 48 -3.54 5.64 -6.04
N ALA A 49 -2.33 6.13 -6.29
CA ALA A 49 -1.34 6.34 -5.25
C ALA A 49 -1.79 7.40 -4.23
N ALA A 50 -2.42 8.48 -4.69
CA ALA A 50 -2.98 9.51 -3.82
C ALA A 50 -4.13 8.99 -2.94
N ALA A 51 -4.99 8.11 -3.45
CA ALA A 51 -6.05 7.49 -2.63
C ALA A 51 -5.47 6.61 -1.52
N ILE A 52 -4.46 5.80 -1.83
CA ILE A 52 -3.79 4.92 -0.86
C ILE A 52 -3.06 5.75 0.21
N ARG A 53 -2.36 6.82 -0.20
CA ARG A 53 -1.71 7.75 0.76
C ARG A 53 -2.72 8.41 1.71
N ARG A 54 -3.88 8.85 1.18
CA ARG A 54 -4.94 9.46 2.00
C ARG A 54 -5.54 8.49 3.01
N ASP A 55 -5.80 7.25 2.59
CA ASP A 55 -6.28 6.19 3.49
C ASP A 55 -5.28 5.90 4.62
N ARG A 56 -4.00 5.77 4.28
CA ARG A 56 -2.92 5.54 5.26
C ARG A 56 -2.71 6.72 6.20
N ALA A 57 -2.98 7.95 5.76
CA ALA A 57 -2.95 9.14 6.62
C ALA A 57 -4.21 9.29 7.50
N GLY A 58 -5.16 8.35 7.44
CA GLY A 58 -6.41 8.42 8.21
C GLY A 58 -7.36 9.52 7.74
N MET A 59 -7.15 10.06 6.53
CA MET A 59 -7.91 11.21 5.99
C MET A 59 -9.19 10.78 5.25
N LYS A 60 -9.64 9.54 5.46
CA LYS A 60 -10.79 8.93 4.78
C LYS A 60 -11.73 8.32 5.81
N ASP A 61 -13.02 8.34 5.48
CA ASP A 61 -14.08 7.61 6.18
C ASP A 61 -13.78 6.09 6.23
N PRO A 62 -13.63 5.49 7.44
CA PRO A 62 -13.34 4.06 7.60
C PRO A 62 -14.42 3.14 7.02
N SER A 63 -15.65 3.63 6.84
CA SER A 63 -16.77 2.85 6.29
C SER A 63 -16.75 2.75 4.76
N ARG A 64 -15.81 3.44 4.09
CA ARG A 64 -15.73 3.50 2.62
C ARG A 64 -14.53 2.73 2.06
N PRO A 65 -14.53 2.33 0.78
CA PRO A 65 -13.35 1.79 0.11
C PRO A 65 -12.21 2.81 0.01
N ILE A 66 -10.94 2.34 -0.03
CA ILE A 66 -9.72 3.18 -0.16
C ILE A 66 -9.82 4.15 -1.34
N GLY A 67 -10.33 3.63 -2.47
CA GLY A 67 -10.72 4.42 -3.62
C GLY A 67 -11.65 3.58 -4.50
N SER A 68 -12.51 4.24 -5.26
CA SER A 68 -13.31 3.62 -6.31
C SER A 68 -12.90 4.26 -7.62
N PHE A 69 -12.37 3.45 -8.55
CA PHE A 69 -11.81 3.91 -9.80
C PHE A 69 -12.57 3.27 -10.96
N LEU A 70 -12.97 4.11 -11.93
CA LEU A 70 -13.60 3.67 -13.16
C LEU A 70 -12.68 4.02 -14.33
N PHE A 71 -12.13 3.01 -14.99
CA PHE A 71 -11.21 3.19 -16.11
C PHE A 71 -11.95 3.05 -17.45
N ILE A 72 -12.24 4.15 -18.16
CA ILE A 72 -13.00 4.16 -19.42
C ILE A 72 -12.12 4.58 -20.60
N VAL A 73 -11.47 3.65 -21.31
CA VAL A 73 -10.59 3.90 -22.50
C VAL A 73 -10.47 2.56 -23.29
N PRO A 74 -10.08 2.54 -24.58
CA PRO A 74 -9.96 1.30 -25.39
C PRO A 74 -9.11 0.19 -24.78
N THR A 75 -9.33 -1.04 -25.25
CA THR A 75 -8.61 -2.24 -24.79
C THR A 75 -7.12 -2.17 -25.10
N GLY A 76 -6.29 -2.83 -24.27
CA GLY A 76 -4.85 -2.96 -24.52
C GLY A 76 -3.95 -1.86 -23.93
N VAL A 77 -4.50 -0.81 -23.33
CA VAL A 77 -3.72 0.34 -22.79
C VAL A 77 -3.26 0.20 -21.33
N GLY A 78 -3.34 -1.01 -20.74
CA GLY A 78 -2.77 -1.28 -19.41
C GLY A 78 -3.70 -1.13 -18.20
N LYS A 79 -5.02 -0.96 -18.37
CA LYS A 79 -5.98 -0.86 -17.24
C LYS A 79 -6.02 -2.09 -16.35
N THR A 80 -6.15 -3.25 -16.96
CA THR A 80 -6.13 -4.54 -16.25
C THR A 80 -4.77 -4.79 -15.61
N GLU A 81 -3.70 -4.31 -16.25
CA GLU A 81 -2.36 -4.44 -15.72
C GLU A 81 -2.14 -3.52 -14.50
N LEU A 82 -2.70 -2.31 -14.49
CA LEU A 82 -2.71 -1.43 -13.32
C LEU A 82 -3.44 -2.09 -12.14
N ALA A 83 -4.61 -2.67 -12.37
CA ALA A 83 -5.35 -3.40 -11.34
C ALA A 83 -4.55 -4.61 -10.81
N ARG A 84 -3.89 -5.37 -11.70
CA ARG A 84 -3.06 -6.52 -11.33
C ARG A 84 -1.78 -6.12 -10.58
N ALA A 85 -1.10 -5.06 -11.02
CA ALA A 85 0.08 -4.52 -10.38
C ALA A 85 -0.25 -4.00 -8.97
N LEU A 86 -1.37 -3.26 -8.85
CA LEU A 86 -1.86 -2.79 -7.56
C LEU A 86 -2.22 -3.95 -6.62
N ALA A 87 -2.91 -4.97 -7.13
CA ALA A 87 -3.25 -6.15 -6.34
C ALA A 87 -2.01 -6.90 -5.84
N GLN A 88 -0.99 -7.07 -6.69
CA GLN A 88 0.26 -7.72 -6.28
C GLN A 88 1.05 -6.89 -5.26
N TYR A 89 1.01 -5.56 -5.39
CA TYR A 89 1.67 -4.64 -4.48
C TYR A 89 1.00 -4.55 -3.11
N SER A 90 -0.33 -4.54 -3.09
CA SER A 90 -1.15 -4.44 -1.88
C SER A 90 -1.38 -5.79 -1.21
N SER A 91 -1.19 -6.90 -1.94
CA SER A 91 -1.34 -8.24 -1.39
C SER A 91 -0.33 -8.46 -0.29
N VAL A 92 -0.88 -8.82 0.85
CA VAL A 92 -0.17 -9.00 2.10
C VAL A 92 0.69 -10.27 2.06
N LYS A 93 1.76 -10.25 1.27
CA LYS A 93 2.78 -11.31 1.31
C LYS A 93 3.63 -11.26 2.59
N ASP A 94 3.54 -10.19 3.37
CA ASP A 94 4.34 -9.97 4.58
C ASP A 94 3.69 -10.44 5.90
N LEU A 95 2.51 -11.09 5.86
CA LEU A 95 1.88 -11.66 7.06
C LEU A 95 2.21 -13.14 7.32
N TRP A 96 3.02 -13.78 6.48
CA TRP A 96 3.40 -15.20 6.62
C TRP A 96 4.91 -15.42 6.76
N TYR A 97 5.58 -14.65 7.61
CA TYR A 97 6.91 -14.96 8.17
C TYR A 97 7.11 -14.36 9.58
#